data_AF-A0A2D0HLW2-F1
#
_entry.id   AF-A0A2D0HLW2-F1
#
_cell.length_a   1.000
_cell.length_b   1.000
_cell.length_c   1.000
_cell.angle_alpha   90.00
_cell.angle_beta   90.00
_cell.angle_gamma   90.00
#
_symmetry.space_group_name_H-M   'P 1'
#
loop_
_entity.id
_entity.type
_entity.pdbx_description
1 polymer ?
#
loop_
_entity_poly.entity_id
_entity_poly.type
_entity_poly.pdbx_seq_one_letter_code
_entity_poly.pdbx_strand_id
1 'polypeptide(L)'
;MTIGDYAGEEGLQRFVSGTTYAAQYPEAAMIGYVQSDNHEYWINELNRKFDADPDNSLSIRQRLSQVQVIASLLYEWVSQHDRSTGNPITLYHILLDCSELSG
;
A
#
# COMPACT_ATOMS: atom_id res chain seq x y z
N MET A 1 -9.97 3.62 -9.74
CA MET A 1 -8.60 3.97 -9.26
C MET A 1 -7.65 2.93 -9.83
N THR A 2 -6.53 3.32 -10.43
CA THR A 2 -5.55 2.37 -10.97
C THR A 2 -4.51 2.01 -9.91
N ILE A 3 -3.79 0.88 -10.09
CA ILE A 3 -2.62 0.54 -9.25
C ILE A 3 -1.52 1.61 -9.35
N GLY A 4 -1.44 2.31 -10.49
CA GLY A 4 -0.55 3.44 -10.71
C GLY A 4 -0.82 4.57 -9.72
N ASP A 5 -2.08 4.97 -9.60
CA ASP A 5 -2.54 6.01 -8.68
C ASP A 5 -2.37 5.58 -7.21
N TYR A 6 -2.69 4.32 -6.91
CA TYR A 6 -2.58 3.76 -5.56
C TYR A 6 -1.15 3.80 -5.03
N ALA A 7 -0.17 3.43 -5.85
CA ALA A 7 1.24 3.37 -5.46
C ALA A 7 2.04 4.65 -5.80
N GLY A 8 1.40 5.65 -6.42
CA GLY A 8 2.05 6.86 -6.91
C GLY A 8 1.98 8.04 -5.95
N GLU A 9 2.22 9.24 -6.52
CA GLU A 9 2.25 10.54 -5.82
C GLU A 9 0.98 10.85 -5.04
N GLU A 10 -0.19 10.43 -5.54
CA GLU A 10 -1.49 10.71 -4.92
C GLU A 10 -1.94 9.65 -3.91
N GLY A 11 -1.26 8.50 -3.87
CA GLY A 11 -1.58 7.40 -2.97
C GLY A 11 -0.47 7.19 -1.94
N LEU A 12 0.31 6.14 -2.13
CA LEU A 12 1.36 5.69 -1.21
C LEU A 12 2.34 6.80 -0.83
N GLN A 13 2.79 7.62 -1.78
CA GLN A 13 3.77 8.67 -1.51
C GLN A 13 3.22 9.81 -0.63
N ARG A 14 1.90 10.02 -0.55
CA ARG A 14 1.30 10.96 0.41
C ARG A 14 1.50 10.51 1.86
N PHE A 15 1.54 9.19 2.10
CA PHE A 15 1.83 8.64 3.42
C PHE A 15 3.33 8.69 3.74
N VAL A 16 4.18 8.40 2.76
CA VAL A 16 5.66 8.40 2.91
C VAL A 16 6.19 9.83 3.09
N SER A 17 5.69 10.80 2.31
CA SER A 17 6.08 12.21 2.49
C SER A 17 5.66 12.76 3.86
N GLY A 18 4.67 12.16 4.51
CA GLY A 18 4.20 12.54 5.84
C GLY A 18 3.64 13.96 5.91
N THR A 19 3.27 14.55 4.77
CA THR A 19 2.78 15.94 4.70
C THR A 19 1.25 16.02 4.76
N THR A 20 0.55 15.00 4.26
CA THR A 20 -0.92 14.99 4.18
C THR A 20 -1.53 13.85 4.99
N TYR A 21 -1.09 12.61 4.79
CA TYR A 21 -1.73 11.45 5.40
C TYR A 21 -0.91 10.87 6.55
N ALA A 22 -1.62 10.58 7.66
CA ALA A 22 -1.07 9.94 8.84
C ALA A 22 0.23 10.58 9.36
N ALA A 23 0.41 11.90 9.18
CA ALA A 23 1.66 12.62 9.47
C ALA A 23 2.15 12.44 10.91
N GLN A 24 1.21 12.28 11.85
CA GLN A 24 1.48 12.12 13.28
C GLN A 24 1.34 10.67 13.78
N TYR A 25 1.01 9.73 12.89
CA TYR A 25 0.75 8.34 13.26
C TYR A 25 1.84 7.42 12.69
N PRO A 26 2.30 6.43 13.48
CA PRO A 26 3.31 5.45 13.05
C PRO A 26 2.72 4.35 12.15
N GLU A 27 1.39 4.29 12.03
CA GLU A 27 0.67 3.25 11.29
C GLU A 27 -0.46 3.89 10.49
N ALA A 28 -0.71 3.36 9.29
CA ALA A 28 -1.92 3.65 8.53
C ALA A 28 -2.33 2.47 7.65
N ALA A 29 -3.59 2.45 7.25
CA ALA A 29 -4.11 1.48 6.30
C ALA A 29 -4.54 2.17 5.01
N MET A 30 -4.21 1.53 3.88
CA MET A 30 -4.61 1.91 2.54
C MET A 30 -5.53 0.84 1.98
N ILE A 31 -6.78 1.22 1.74
CA ILE A 31 -7.79 0.33 1.15
C ILE A 31 -7.80 0.55 -0.37
N GLY A 32 -7.46 -0.48 -1.12
CA GLY A 32 -7.54 -0.51 -2.58
C GLY A 32 -8.77 -1.32 -3.01
N TYR A 33 -9.64 -0.72 -3.81
CA TYR A 33 -10.77 -1.45 -4.41
C TYR A 33 -10.34 -1.99 -5.77
N VAL A 34 -10.32 -3.31 -5.92
CA VAL A 34 -9.98 -3.98 -7.18
C VAL A 34 -11.22 -3.93 -8.09
N GLN A 35 -11.30 -2.92 -8.95
CA GLN A 35 -12.43 -2.70 -9.89
C GLN A 35 -12.24 -3.40 -11.25
N SER A 36 -10.99 -3.64 -11.62
CA SER A 36 -10.57 -4.38 -12.81
C SER A 36 -9.44 -5.31 -12.40
N ASP A 37 -9.31 -6.44 -13.11
CA ASP A 37 -8.35 -7.51 -12.83
C ASP A 37 -8.61 -8.20 -11.48
N ASN A 38 -7.68 -9.04 -11.02
CA ASN A 38 -7.77 -9.77 -9.75
C ASN A 38 -6.77 -9.22 -8.72
N HIS A 39 -6.91 -9.64 -7.46
CA HIS A 39 -6.00 -9.23 -6.38
C HIS A 39 -4.53 -9.59 -6.68
N GLU A 40 -4.26 -10.73 -7.34
CA GLU A 40 -2.90 -11.16 -7.69
C GLU A 40 -2.22 -10.16 -8.62
N TYR A 41 -2.94 -9.64 -9.62
CA TYR A 41 -2.43 -8.62 -10.53
C TYR A 41 -2.01 -7.35 -9.76
N TRP A 42 -2.85 -6.88 -8.84
CA TRP A 42 -2.55 -5.70 -8.03
C TRP A 42 -1.32 -5.89 -7.15
N ILE A 43 -1.18 -7.06 -6.52
CA ILE A 43 -0.01 -7.37 -5.70
C ILE A 43 1.26 -7.49 -6.53
N ASN A 44 1.19 -8.11 -7.71
CA ASN A 44 2.34 -8.24 -8.60
C ASN A 44 2.81 -6.87 -9.09
N GLU A 45 1.89 -5.99 -9.47
CA GLU A 45 2.20 -4.62 -9.87
C GLU A 45 2.73 -3.77 -8.71
N LEU A 46 2.19 -3.96 -7.50
CA LEU A 46 2.69 -3.28 -6.30
C LEU A 46 4.12 -3.73 -5.96
N ASN A 47 4.40 -5.03 -5.97
CA ASN A 47 5.75 -5.56 -5.78
C ASN A 47 6.71 -5.04 -6.86
N ARG A 48 6.28 -5.04 -8.14
CA ARG A 48 7.07 -4.50 -9.24
C ARG A 48 7.45 -3.04 -9.00
N LYS A 49 6.52 -2.22 -8.49
CA LYS A 49 6.81 -0.82 -8.15
C LYS A 49 7.77 -0.69 -6.97
N PHE A 50 7.66 -1.54 -5.96
CA PHE A 50 8.60 -1.57 -4.83
C PHE A 50 10.00 -1.98 -5.26
N ASP A 51 10.12 -2.90 -6.21
CA ASP A 51 11.41 -3.36 -6.75
C ASP A 51 12.02 -2.37 -7.74
N ALA A 52 11.18 -1.65 -8.48
CA ALA A 52 11.60 -0.72 -9.51
C ALA A 52 11.82 0.72 -9.02
N ASP A 53 11.62 1.04 -7.73
CA ASP A 53 11.71 2.40 -7.13
C ASP A 53 13.14 2.98 -7.24
N PRO A 54 13.52 3.60 -8.37
CA PRO A 54 14.91 3.89 -8.66
C PRO A 54 15.38 5.15 -7.91
N ASP A 55 14.44 6.02 -7.56
CA ASP A 55 14.65 7.29 -6.88
C ASP A 55 14.54 7.14 -5.36
N ASN A 56 14.32 5.92 -4.85
CA ASN A 56 14.05 5.64 -3.44
C ASN A 56 12.91 6.53 -2.89
N SER A 57 11.93 6.84 -3.75
CA SER A 57 10.81 7.74 -3.47
C SER A 57 9.89 7.18 -2.40
N LEU A 58 9.86 5.86 -2.26
CA LEU A 58 9.10 5.16 -1.24
C LEU A 58 9.88 5.00 0.06
N SER A 59 11.19 5.30 0.10
CA SER A 59 12.03 5.19 1.30
C SER A 59 11.80 3.87 2.05
N ILE A 60 11.87 2.76 1.31
CA ILE A 60 11.44 1.44 1.78
C ILE A 60 12.38 0.94 2.87
N ARG A 61 11.84 0.75 4.07
CA ARG A 61 12.53 0.11 5.20
C ARG A 61 12.23 -1.39 5.25
N GLN A 62 10.98 -1.76 4.99
CA GLN A 62 10.53 -3.14 4.86
C GLN A 62 9.68 -3.28 3.60
N ARG A 63 10.07 -4.22 2.73
CA ARG A 63 9.29 -4.56 1.53
C ARG A 63 7.93 -5.16 1.91
N LEU A 64 7.05 -5.23 0.92
CA LEU A 64 5.76 -5.89 1.05
C LEU A 64 5.92 -7.32 1.56
N SER A 65 5.11 -7.65 2.55
CA SER A 65 5.00 -8.98 3.11
C SER A 65 3.54 -9.26 3.44
N GLN A 66 3.10 -10.51 3.27
CA GLN A 66 1.76 -10.90 3.67
C GLN A 66 1.63 -10.82 5.18
N VAL A 67 0.49 -10.33 5.63
CA VAL A 67 0.12 -10.31 7.03
C VAL A 67 -1.33 -10.77 7.15
N GLN A 68 -1.72 -11.18 8.35
CA GLN A 68 -3.13 -11.38 8.69
C GLN A 68 -3.40 -10.60 9.97
N VAL A 69 -4.03 -9.44 9.82
CA VAL A 69 -4.45 -8.57 10.92
C VAL A 69 -5.90 -8.86 11.28
N ILE A 70 -6.76 -9.01 10.27
CA ILE A 70 -8.17 -9.33 10.44
C ILE A 70 -8.48 -10.63 9.70
N ALA A 71 -8.85 -11.67 10.44
CA ALA A 71 -9.05 -13.00 9.87
C ALA A 71 -10.09 -13.06 8.73
N SER A 72 -11.05 -12.12 8.68
CA SER A 72 -12.06 -12.01 7.64
C SER A 72 -11.63 -11.21 6.41
N LEU A 73 -10.50 -10.51 6.47
CA LEU A 73 -9.93 -9.82 5.32
C LEU A 73 -8.88 -10.72 4.69
N LEU A 74 -9.19 -11.21 3.50
CA LEU A 74 -8.22 -11.92 2.69
C LEU A 74 -7.34 -10.87 1.98
N TYR A 75 -6.06 -11.20 1.77
CA TYR A 75 -5.10 -10.38 1.01
C TYR A 75 -4.63 -9.09 1.69
N GLU A 76 -4.31 -9.18 2.98
CA GLU A 76 -3.64 -8.11 3.71
C GLU A 76 -2.12 -8.19 3.52
N TRP A 77 -1.52 -7.03 3.23
CA TRP A 77 -0.08 -6.89 3.07
C TRP A 77 0.42 -5.74 3.93
N VAL A 78 1.69 -5.80 4.32
CA VAL A 78 2.34 -4.76 5.11
C VAL A 78 3.67 -4.37 4.51
N SER A 79 3.97 -3.07 4.54
CA SER A 79 5.27 -2.49 4.25
C SER A 79 5.66 -1.47 5.33
N GLN A 80 6.95 -1.13 5.39
CA GLN A 80 7.44 -0.05 6.24
C GLN A 80 8.28 0.93 5.44
N HIS A 81 8.10 2.21 5.74
CA HIS A 81 8.72 3.31 5.03
C HIS A 81 9.31 4.31 6.02
N ASP A 82 10.52 4.77 5.76
CA ASP A 82 11.07 5.92 6.46
C ASP A 82 10.39 7.20 5.96
N ARG A 83 10.27 8.18 6.85
CA ARG A 83 9.78 9.51 6.50
C ARG A 83 10.87 10.54 6.67
N SER A 84 10.85 11.59 5.86
CA SER A 84 11.71 12.76 6.03
C SER A 84 11.50 13.46 7.38
N THR A 85 10.33 13.29 7.99
CA THR A 85 10.00 13.81 9.33
C THR A 85 10.70 13.04 10.47
N GLY A 86 11.37 11.92 10.18
CA GLY A 86 12.10 11.10 11.14
C GLY A 86 11.26 10.04 11.87
N ASN A 87 9.94 10.01 11.64
CA ASN A 87 9.04 8.99 12.19
C ASN A 87 8.64 8.00 11.08
N PRO A 88 9.17 6.77 11.07
CA PRO A 88 8.78 5.76 10.09
C PRO A 88 7.28 5.46 10.16
N ILE A 89 6.73 4.97 9.04
CA ILE A 89 5.34 4.51 8.97
C ILE A 89 5.27 3.05 8.53
N THR A 90 4.44 2.27 9.23
CA THR A 90 3.95 0.97 8.78
C THR A 90 2.65 1.17 8.00
N LEU A 91 2.60 0.63 6.78
CA LEU A 91 1.43 0.72 5.92
C LEU A 91 0.82 -0.65 5.70
N TYR A 92 -0.47 -0.76 6.01
CA TYR A 92 -1.28 -1.93 5.74
C TYR A 92 -2.01 -1.74 4.41
N HIS A 93 -1.76 -2.62 3.45
CA HIS A 93 -2.43 -2.65 2.17
C HIS A 93 -3.54 -3.69 2.20
N ILE A 94 -4.77 -3.20 2.17
CA ILE A 94 -5.98 -4.04 2.16
C ILE A 94 -6.57 -3.94 0.76
N LEU A 95 -6.50 -5.03 0.00
CA LEU A 95 -7.10 -5.10 -1.33
C LEU A 95 -8.46 -5.79 -1.23
N LEU A 96 -9.52 -5.01 -1.44
CA LEU A 96 -10.88 -5.52 -1.46
C LEU A 96 -11.19 -5.98 -2.89
N ASP A 97 -11.27 -7.30 -3.06
CA ASP A 97 -11.85 -7.90 -4.25
C ASP A 97 -13.38 -7.94 -4.07
N CYS A 98 -14.06 -7.09 -4.84
CA CYS A 98 -15.51 -7.00 -4.83
C CYS A 98 -16.14 -7.54 -6.11
N SER A 99 -15.37 -8.26 -6.93
CA SER A 99 -15.90 -8.95 -8.11
C SER A 99 -16.87 -10.09 -7.74
N GLU A 100 -16.81 -10.58 -6.50
CA GLU A 100 -17.75 -11.60 -5.99
C GLU A 100 -19.07 -11.03 -5.42
N LEU A 101 -19.27 -9.70 -5.39
CA LEU A 101 -20.51 -9.12 -4.87
C LEU A 101 -21.69 -9.14 -5.85
N SER A 102 -21.48 -9.65 -7.07
CA SER A 102 -22.56 -10.00 -7.99
C SER A 102 -23.15 -11.38 -7.64
N GLY A 103 -23.97 -11.39 -6.58
CA GLY A 103 -24.98 -12.44 -6.35
C GLY A 103 -26.27 -12.15 -7.10
#